data_AF-A0A182H8N8-F1
#
_entry.id   AF-A0A182H8N8-F1
#
_cell.length_a   1.000
_cell.length_b   1.000
_cell.length_c   1.000
_cell.angle_alpha   90.00
_cell.angle_beta   90.00
_cell.angle_gamma   90.00
#
_symmetry.space_group_name_H-M   'P 1'
#
loop_
_entity.id
_entity.type
_entity.pdbx_description
1 polymer ?
#
loop_
_entity_poly.entity_id
_entity_poly.type
_entity_poly.pdbx_seq_one_letter_code
_entity_poly.pdbx_strand_id
1 'polypeptide(L)'
;MHNVADTMDLDIADCWAQPPQKFNVQKFKPSSAVIESEYKLTAYQRNVQIANLQAPLYPTFLRLLQAALPEGVTLTVSEHTSEVDDGRYVPDRELLELRQKLDEMGGSREKK
;
A
#
# COMPACT_ATOMS: atom_id res chain seq x y z
N MET A 1 -1.84 11.08 -12.59
CA MET A 1 -2.89 11.09 -11.55
C MET A 1 -2.91 12.42 -10.80
N HIS A 2 -1.82 12.83 -10.13
CA HIS A 2 -1.74 14.11 -9.41
C HIS A 2 -2.22 15.32 -10.24
N ASN A 3 -1.63 15.54 -11.42
CA ASN A 3 -2.04 16.66 -12.29
C ASN A 3 -3.51 16.59 -12.76
N VAL A 4 -4.06 15.37 -12.90
CA VAL A 4 -5.46 15.19 -13.30
C VAL A 4 -6.39 15.55 -12.15
N ALA A 5 -6.03 15.18 -10.92
CA ALA A 5 -6.77 15.56 -9.73
C ALA A 5 -6.73 17.08 -9.51
N ASP A 6 -5.56 17.69 -9.68
CA ASP A 6 -5.36 19.15 -9.60
C ASP A 6 -6.19 19.91 -10.66
N THR A 7 -6.21 19.41 -11.90
CA THR A 7 -7.03 20.01 -12.99
C THR A 7 -8.53 19.90 -12.73
N MET A 8 -8.97 18.92 -11.94
CA MET A 8 -10.38 18.72 -11.57
C MET A 8 -10.73 19.39 -10.23
N ASP A 9 -9.86 20.26 -9.71
CA ASP A 9 -9.99 20.96 -8.43
C ASP A 9 -10.28 20.01 -7.26
N LEU A 10 -9.65 18.82 -7.27
CA LEU A 10 -9.73 17.86 -6.17
C LEU A 10 -8.69 18.19 -5.09
N ASP A 11 -9.09 18.06 -3.83
CA ASP A 11 -8.23 18.34 -2.67
C ASP A 11 -7.25 17.17 -2.45
N ILE A 12 -5.96 17.40 -2.71
CA ILE A 12 -4.91 16.39 -2.58
C ILE A 12 -4.26 16.52 -1.20
N ALA A 13 -4.48 15.53 -0.34
CA ALA A 13 -4.00 15.54 1.03
C ALA A 13 -2.51 15.16 1.15
N ASP A 14 -2.11 14.05 0.54
CA ASP A 14 -0.72 13.59 0.52
C ASP A 14 -0.42 12.74 -0.73
N CYS A 15 0.86 12.65 -1.09
CA CYS A 15 1.38 11.85 -2.19
C CYS A 15 2.71 11.22 -1.77
N TRP A 16 2.77 9.89 -1.68
CA TRP A 16 3.98 9.21 -1.20
C TRP A 16 4.32 7.92 -1.95
N ALA A 17 5.57 7.52 -1.75
CA ALA A 17 6.12 6.26 -2.21
C ALA A 17 6.01 5.21 -1.11
N GLN A 18 5.53 4.02 -1.46
CA GLN A 18 5.64 2.87 -0.56
C GLN A 18 7.01 2.20 -0.72
N PRO A 19 7.54 1.58 0.35
CA PRO A 19 8.73 0.74 0.25
C PRO A 19 8.55 -0.35 -0.83
N PRO A 20 9.55 -0.57 -1.69
CA PRO A 20 9.43 -1.51 -2.79
C PRO A 20 9.32 -2.96 -2.28
N GLN A 21 8.36 -3.70 -2.83
CA GLN A 21 8.19 -5.11 -2.52
C GLN A 21 9.05 -5.96 -3.46
N LYS A 22 9.94 -6.76 -2.88
CA LYS A 22 10.85 -7.64 -3.62
C LYS A 22 10.30 -9.05 -3.65
N PHE A 23 10.09 -9.59 -4.84
CA PHE A 23 9.59 -10.94 -5.06
C PHE A 23 10.69 -11.78 -5.72
N ASN A 24 11.00 -12.93 -5.12
CA ASN A 24 11.83 -13.95 -5.74
C ASN A 24 10.91 -15.00 -6.33
N VAL A 25 10.78 -15.01 -7.65
CA VAL A 25 9.93 -15.95 -8.38
C VAL A 25 10.80 -17.06 -8.93
N GLN A 26 10.51 -18.30 -8.52
CA GLN A 26 11.27 -19.47 -8.94
C GLN A 26 10.42 -20.32 -9.86
N LYS A 27 10.98 -20.68 -11.02
CA LYS A 27 10.38 -21.63 -11.94
C LYS A 27 11.01 -23.00 -11.69
N PHE A 28 10.18 -24.00 -11.40
CA PHE A 28 10.61 -25.38 -11.21
C PHE A 28 10.58 -26.15 -12.52
N LYS A 29 11.44 -27.16 -12.64
CA LYS A 29 11.39 -28.09 -13.76
C LYS A 29 10.07 -28.90 -13.73
N PRO A 30 9.52 -29.29 -14.89
CA PRO A 30 8.33 -30.14 -14.93
C PRO A 30 8.53 -31.41 -14.10
N SER A 31 7.55 -31.72 -13.23
CA SER A 31 7.56 -32.90 -12.36
C SER A 31 8.77 -33.01 -11.42
N SER A 32 9.40 -31.89 -11.04
CA SER A 32 10.56 -31.88 -10.14
C SER A 32 10.55 -30.67 -9.21
N ALA A 33 11.14 -30.81 -8.02
CA ALA A 33 11.40 -29.70 -7.10
C ALA A 33 12.70 -28.94 -7.43
N VAL A 34 13.39 -29.33 -8.50
CA VAL A 34 14.63 -28.66 -8.93
C VAL A 34 14.30 -27.33 -9.57
N ILE A 35 14.89 -26.26 -9.03
CA ILE A 35 14.78 -24.90 -9.57
C ILE A 35 15.45 -24.85 -10.94
N GLU A 36 14.70 -24.41 -11.95
CA GLU A 36 15.17 -24.22 -13.32
C GLU A 36 15.68 -22.79 -13.54
N SER A 37 14.93 -21.80 -13.05
CA SER A 37 15.30 -20.39 -13.16
C SER A 37 14.72 -19.58 -11.99
N GLU A 38 15.41 -18.51 -11.63
CA GLU A 38 15.00 -17.57 -10.59
C GLU A 38 14.96 -16.16 -11.16
N TYR A 39 13.87 -15.44 -10.87
CA TYR A 39 13.62 -14.07 -11.29
C TYR A 39 13.42 -13.19 -10.06
N LYS A 40 14.08 -12.04 -10.04
CA LYS A 40 13.94 -11.04 -8.99
C LYS A 40 13.08 -9.90 -9.50
N LEU A 41 11.84 -9.83 -9.05
CA LEU A 41 10.90 -8.77 -9.41
C LEU A 41 10.83 -7.77 -8.28
N THR A 42 10.83 -6.48 -8.61
CA THR A 42 10.64 -5.41 -7.63
C THR A 42 9.40 -4.63 -8.03
N ALA A 43 8.36 -4.68 -7.19
CA ALA A 43 7.15 -3.92 -7.38
C ALA A 43 7.25 -2.58 -6.66
N TYR A 44 6.97 -1.51 -7.39
CA TYR A 44 6.91 -0.15 -6.85
C TYR A 44 5.46 0.30 -6.80
N GLN A 45 5.09 0.92 -5.67
CA GLN A 45 3.76 1.49 -5.48
C GLN A 45 3.88 2.99 -5.16
N ARG A 46 2.92 3.74 -5.68
CA ARG A 46 2.74 5.18 -5.43
C ARG A 46 1.30 5.39 -5.00
N ASN A 47 1.12 6.11 -3.91
CA ASN A 47 -0.19 6.43 -3.36
C ASN A 47 -0.44 7.93 -3.51
N VAL A 48 -1.68 8.26 -3.85
CA VAL A 48 -2.20 9.64 -3.90
C VAL A 48 -3.45 9.64 -3.05
N GLN A 49 -3.45 10.42 -1.97
CA GLN A 49 -4.60 10.57 -1.10
C GLN A 49 -5.36 11.82 -1.48
N ILE A 50 -6.66 11.66 -1.67
CA ILE A 50 -7.58 12.74 -2.00
C ILE A 50 -8.52 12.91 -0.81
N ALA A 51 -8.63 14.14 -0.31
CA ALA A 51 -9.57 14.51 0.74
C ALA A 51 -10.86 15.08 0.14
N ASN A 52 -11.94 15.07 0.92
CA ASN A 52 -13.18 15.81 0.62
C ASN A 52 -13.76 15.57 -0.79
N LEU A 53 -13.69 14.32 -1.26
CA LEU A 53 -14.09 13.99 -2.63
C LEU A 53 -15.59 14.19 -2.85
N GLN A 54 -15.93 15.04 -3.82
CA GLN A 54 -17.31 15.28 -4.19
C GLN A 54 -17.89 14.07 -4.94
N ALA A 55 -19.01 13.54 -4.43
CA ALA A 55 -19.67 12.36 -5.00
C ALA A 55 -19.97 12.46 -6.52
N PRO A 56 -20.36 13.62 -7.09
CA PRO A 56 -20.59 13.72 -8.54
C PRO A 56 -19.32 13.62 -9.39
N LEU A 57 -18.17 14.06 -8.88
CA LEU A 57 -16.90 14.09 -9.62
C LEU A 57 -16.19 12.72 -9.62
N TYR A 58 -16.39 11.94 -8.57
CA TYR A 58 -15.70 10.66 -8.38
C TYR A 58 -15.85 9.66 -9.55
N PRO A 59 -17.06 9.39 -10.09
CA PRO A 59 -17.22 8.43 -11.19
C PRO A 59 -16.55 8.89 -12.49
N THR A 60 -16.46 10.19 -12.72
CA THR A 60 -15.81 10.77 -13.90
C THR A 60 -14.29 10.69 -13.76
N PHE A 61 -13.79 11.02 -12.57
CA PHE A 61 -12.37 10.89 -12.23
C PHE A 61 -11.87 9.45 -12.40
N LEU A 62 -12.59 8.46 -11.85
CA LEU A 62 -12.22 7.05 -12.00
C LEU A 62 -12.18 6.58 -13.47
N ARG A 63 -13.17 6.99 -14.27
CA ARG A 63 -13.20 6.63 -15.70
C ARG A 63 -12.02 7.21 -16.45
N LEU A 64 -11.63 8.45 -16.15
CA LEU A 64 -10.46 9.09 -16.75
C LEU A 64 -9.17 8.35 -16.37
N LEU A 65 -9.03 7.95 -15.10
CA LEU A 65 -7.86 7.18 -14.65
C LEU A 65 -7.77 5.81 -15.31
N GLN A 66 -8.89 5.11 -15.46
CA GLN A 66 -8.93 3.81 -16.14
C GLN A 66 -8.56 3.93 -17.63
N ALA A 67 -9.07 4.96 -18.31
CA ALA A 67 -8.75 5.22 -19.71
C ALA A 67 -7.28 5.62 -19.92
N ALA A 68 -6.67 6.27 -18.93
CA ALA A 68 -5.27 6.71 -18.97
C ALA A 68 -4.30 5.69 -18.34
N LEU A 69 -4.75 4.50 -17.93
CA LEU A 69 -3.93 3.52 -17.24
C LEU A 69 -2.97 2.83 -18.22
N PRO A 70 -1.64 2.93 -18.03
CA PRO A 70 -0.68 2.25 -18.89
C PRO A 70 -0.67 0.73 -18.67
N GLU A 71 -0.17 0.00 -19.66
CA GLU A 71 0.03 -1.45 -19.55
C GLU A 71 1.02 -1.80 -18.43
N GLY A 72 0.73 -2.88 -17.69
CA GLY A 72 1.56 -3.34 -16.58
C GLY A 72 1.44 -2.52 -15.28
N VAL A 73 0.54 -1.54 -15.23
CA VAL A 73 0.21 -0.79 -14.01
C VAL A 73 -1.14 -1.22 -13.48
N THR A 74 -1.20 -1.51 -12.18
CA THR A 74 -2.46 -1.81 -11.48
C THR A 74 -2.89 -0.59 -10.67
N LEU A 75 -4.14 -0.17 -10.84
CA LEU A 75 -4.76 0.88 -10.03
C LEU A 75 -5.72 0.25 -9.02
N THR A 76 -5.52 0.55 -7.74
CA THR A 76 -6.40 0.16 -6.64
C THR A 76 -6.92 1.42 -5.95
N VAL A 77 -8.22 1.45 -5.65
CA VAL A 77 -8.85 2.55 -4.93
C VAL A 77 -9.50 1.98 -3.68
N SER A 78 -9.11 2.51 -2.53
CA SER A 78 -9.60 2.11 -1.22
C SER A 78 -9.73 3.33 -0.32
N GLU A 79 -10.56 3.22 0.71
CA GLU A 79 -10.58 4.21 1.78
C GLU A 79 -9.26 4.20 2.56
N HIS A 80 -8.87 5.36 3.07
CA HIS A 80 -7.64 5.48 3.85
C HIS A 80 -7.86 4.95 5.27
N THR A 81 -7.08 3.94 5.66
CA THR A 81 -7.04 3.43 7.03
C THR A 81 -5.68 3.71 7.66
N SER A 82 -5.62 3.73 9.00
CA SER A 82 -4.37 3.92 9.73
C SER A 82 -3.33 2.85 9.39
N GLU A 83 -3.77 1.61 9.09
CA GLU A 83 -2.84 0.53 8.73
C GLU A 83 -2.09 0.81 7.42
N VAL A 84 -2.75 1.47 6.46
CA VAL A 84 -2.15 1.85 5.18
C VAL A 84 -1.11 2.96 5.38
N ASP A 85 -1.34 3.88 6.33
CA ASP A 85 -0.36 4.89 6.70
C ASP A 85 0.82 4.27 7.46
N ASP A 86 0.54 3.40 8.43
CA ASP A 86 1.55 2.72 9.25
C ASP A 86 2.53 1.90 8.39
N GLY A 87 2.05 1.30 7.29
CA GLY A 87 2.88 0.54 6.34
C GLY A 87 3.98 1.36 5.65
N ARG A 88 3.90 2.70 5.68
CA ARG A 88 4.97 3.60 5.21
C ARG A 88 6.17 3.61 6.16
N TYR A 89 5.96 3.38 7.45
CA TYR A 89 6.96 3.58 8.48
C TYR A 89 7.68 2.27 8.82
N VAL A 90 8.92 2.40 9.29
CA VAL A 90 9.65 1.25 9.83
C VAL A 90 9.06 0.95 11.21
N PRO A 91 8.63 -0.28 11.48
CA PRO A 91 8.04 -0.63 12.77
C PRO A 91 9.06 -0.46 13.90
N ASP A 92 8.60 0.14 15.01
CA ASP A 92 9.42 0.31 16.20
C ASP A 92 9.57 -1.03 16.94
N ARG A 93 10.76 -1.62 16.82
CA ARG A 93 11.09 -2.91 17.43
C ARG A 93 11.04 -2.86 18.96
N GLU A 94 11.52 -1.77 19.57
CA GLU A 94 11.57 -1.66 21.03
C GLU A 94 10.16 -1.60 21.61
N LEU A 95 9.28 -0.84 20.95
CA LEU A 95 7.87 -0.73 21.34
C LEU A 95 7.14 -2.08 21.19
N LEU A 96 7.44 -2.86 20.14
CA LEU A 96 6.89 -4.20 19.96
C LEU A 96 7.38 -5.17 21.05
N GLU A 97 8.68 -5.16 21.37
CA GLU A 97 9.26 -5.98 22.44
C GLU A 97 8.69 -5.60 23.82
N LEU A 98 8.48 -4.32 24.08
CA LEU A 98 7.87 -3.81 25.32
C LEU A 98 6.41 -4.26 25.44
N ARG A 99 5.63 -4.19 24.36
CA ARG A 99 4.25 -4.69 24.33
C ARG A 99 4.19 -6.19 24.61
N GLN A 100 5.07 -6.96 23.98
CA GLN A 100 5.16 -8.41 24.22
C GLN A 100 5.48 -8.73 25.68
N LYS A 101 6.46 -8.04 26.29
CA LYS A 101 6.79 -8.20 27.71
C LYS A 101 5.63 -7.82 28.63
N LEU A 102 4.85 -6.81 28.27
CA LEU A 102 3.67 -6.40 29.03
C LEU A 102 2.59 -7.49 28.99
N ASP A 103 2.34 -8.08 27.83
CA ASP A 103 1.39 -9.18 27.66
C ASP A 103 1.82 -10.42 28.45
N GLU A 104 3.11 -10.78 28.42
CA GLU A 104 3.68 -11.86 29.21
C GLU A 104 3.56 -11.64 30.73
N MET A 105 3.58 -10.38 31.19
CA MET A 105 3.40 -10.00 32.59
C MET A 105 1.92 -9.88 33.03
N GLY A 106 0.97 -10.26 32.19
CA GLY A 106 -0.46 -10.27 32.52
C GLY A 106 -1.25 -9.06 32.03
N GLY A 107 -0.71 -8.31 31.06
CA GLY A 107 -1.42 -7.27 30.34
C GLY A 107 -1.67 -5.97 31.11
N SER A 108 -2.34 -5.03 30.46
CA SER A 108 -2.71 -3.75 31.06
C SER A 108 -3.78 -3.97 32.13
N ARG A 109 -3.43 -3.77 33.42
CA ARG A 109 -4.45 -3.69 34.48
C ARG A 109 -5.29 -2.44 34.24
N GLU A 110 -6.53 -2.60 33.81
CA GLU A 110 -7.51 -1.52 33.80
C GLU A 110 -7.65 -0.97 35.22
N LYS A 111 -7.33 0.32 35.41
CA LYS A 111 -7.61 1.02 36.67
C LYS A 111 -9.13 1.22 36.73
N LYS A 112 -9.77 0.52 37.68
CA LYS A 112 -11.13 0.80 38.15
C LYS A 112 -11.26 2.23 38.65
#